data_AF-A0A2E2N6B3-F1
#
_entry.id   AF-A0A2E2N6B3-F1
#
_cell.length_a   1.000
_cell.length_b   1.000
_cell.length_c   1.000
_cell.angle_alpha   90.00
_cell.angle_beta   90.00
_cell.angle_gamma   90.00
#
_symmetry.space_group_name_H-M   'P 1'
#
loop_
_entity.id
_entity.type
_entity.pdbx_description
1 polymer ?
#
loop_
_entity_poly.entity_id
_entity_poly.type
_entity_poly.pdbx_seq_one_letter_code
_entity_poly.pdbx_strand_id
1 'polypeptide(L)'
;MANDRSNPAAWATLLCRLAEPVLADTPLVGGEADEAVTFIDAFRDEQGHRREIDRPVLMHLLGARGAYAPLDPVSPDVALWRGITDGVSGDAALSRMLTRRDGPLTEFAPDLAIEIWTETELACLHALSHYADRPAVNERLRAAARWHVAELQPDNATNHPWASHVFVAAWIERGDAEARLHAETLIENARVATGHPDRFSACLMLDSARWLERHAPRSGADLGSA
;
A
#
# COMPACT_ATOMS: atom_id res chain seq x y z
N MET A 1 23.86 -12.57 -12.88
CA MET A 1 22.56 -13.25 -12.68
C MET A 1 21.49 -12.27 -13.14
N ALA A 2 20.75 -12.59 -14.21
CA ALA A 2 19.62 -11.77 -14.62
C ALA A 2 18.56 -11.86 -13.51
N ASN A 3 18.21 -10.72 -12.93
CA ASN A 3 17.24 -10.65 -11.84
C ASN A 3 15.85 -10.95 -12.44
N ASP A 4 15.27 -12.11 -12.14
CA ASP A 4 13.93 -12.53 -12.61
C ASP A 4 12.83 -11.72 -11.89
N ARG A 5 12.88 -10.40 -12.06
CA ARG A 5 11.88 -9.48 -11.51
C ARG A 5 10.55 -9.55 -12.27
N SER A 6 10.46 -10.34 -13.35
CA SER A 6 9.20 -10.71 -13.99
C SER A 6 8.30 -11.59 -13.11
N ASN A 7 8.84 -12.15 -12.03
CA ASN A 7 8.11 -13.00 -11.11
C ASN A 7 7.58 -12.21 -9.89
N PRO A 8 6.25 -12.21 -9.62
CA PRO A 8 5.71 -11.58 -8.43
C PRO A 8 6.34 -12.06 -7.10
N ALA A 9 6.70 -13.35 -7.02
CA ALA A 9 7.32 -13.92 -5.83
C ALA A 9 8.72 -13.34 -5.57
N ALA A 10 9.45 -12.96 -6.63
CA ALA A 10 10.74 -12.29 -6.50
C ALA A 10 10.60 -10.89 -5.90
N TRP A 11 9.51 -10.19 -6.25
CA TRP A 11 9.16 -8.89 -5.65
C TRP A 11 8.72 -9.02 -4.21
N ALA A 12 7.83 -9.96 -3.89
CA ALA A 12 7.43 -10.23 -2.51
C ALA A 12 8.67 -10.54 -1.65
N THR A 13 9.55 -11.42 -2.13
CA THR A 13 10.83 -11.75 -1.46
C THR A 13 11.71 -10.52 -1.25
N LEU A 14 11.79 -9.62 -2.25
CA LEU A 14 12.54 -8.37 -2.12
C LEU A 14 11.96 -7.49 -1.02
N LEU A 15 10.65 -7.28 -1.02
CA LEU A 15 9.96 -6.43 -0.04
C LEU A 15 10.08 -7.00 1.38
N CYS A 16 9.87 -8.31 1.58
CA CYS A 16 10.09 -8.95 2.88
C CYS A 16 11.53 -8.77 3.37
N ARG A 17 12.52 -9.01 2.51
CA ARG A 17 13.95 -8.82 2.87
C ARG A 17 14.29 -7.38 3.27
N LEU A 18 13.58 -6.39 2.74
CA LEU A 18 13.76 -4.99 3.12
C LEU A 18 13.02 -4.66 4.44
N ALA A 19 11.83 -5.23 4.65
CA ALA A 19 10.97 -4.94 5.80
C ALA A 19 11.34 -5.70 7.08
N GLU A 20 11.59 -7.01 6.97
CA GLU A 20 11.75 -7.91 8.12
C GLU A 20 12.88 -7.50 9.08
N PRO A 21 14.08 -7.08 8.63
CA PRO A 21 15.12 -6.65 9.55
C PRO A 21 14.72 -5.44 10.40
N VAL A 22 13.90 -4.54 9.87
CA VAL A 22 13.39 -3.35 10.58
C VAL A 22 12.27 -3.73 11.57
N LEU A 23 11.56 -4.82 11.29
CA LEU A 23 10.39 -5.28 12.05
C LEU A 23 10.66 -6.51 12.92
N ALA A 24 11.91 -6.98 13.00
CA ALA A 24 12.27 -8.27 13.63
C ALA A 24 11.80 -8.40 15.08
N ASP A 25 11.84 -7.30 15.85
CA ASP A 25 11.42 -7.25 17.26
C ASP A 25 9.97 -6.78 17.45
N THR A 26 9.12 -7.00 16.45
CA THR A 26 7.71 -6.58 16.48
C THR A 26 6.79 -7.78 16.25
N PRO A 27 5.53 -7.72 16.69
CA PRO A 27 4.57 -8.80 16.46
C PRO A 27 4.24 -9.03 14.97
N LEU A 28 4.72 -8.18 14.06
CA LEU A 28 4.51 -8.33 12.62
C LEU A 28 5.32 -9.49 11.99
N VAL A 29 6.44 -9.87 12.60
CA VAL A 29 7.38 -10.89 12.05
C VAL A 29 7.53 -12.12 12.97
N GLY A 30 7.03 -12.09 14.21
CA GLY A 30 7.12 -13.27 15.09
C GLY A 30 6.61 -13.13 16.53
N GLY A 31 5.61 -12.29 16.80
CA GLY A 31 5.06 -12.09 18.15
C GLY A 31 3.68 -12.71 18.38
N GLU A 32 3.25 -12.72 19.64
CA GLU A 32 1.96 -13.26 20.07
C GLU A 32 0.81 -12.26 19.85
N ALA A 33 -0.43 -12.76 19.73
CA ALA A 33 -1.59 -11.91 19.45
C ALA A 33 -1.84 -10.82 20.52
N ASP A 34 -1.56 -11.11 21.80
CA ASP A 34 -1.75 -10.16 22.90
C ASP A 34 -0.76 -8.97 22.85
N GLU A 35 0.35 -9.13 22.14
CA GLU A 35 1.32 -8.06 21.91
C GLU A 35 0.83 -7.06 20.84
N ALA A 36 -0.11 -7.48 19.98
CA ALA A 36 -0.58 -6.69 18.84
C ALA A 36 -1.26 -5.38 19.27
N VAL A 37 -2.19 -5.43 20.24
CA VAL A 37 -2.91 -4.23 20.70
C VAL A 37 -1.94 -3.24 21.35
N THR A 38 -1.07 -3.74 22.24
CA THR A 38 -0.04 -2.93 22.90
C THR A 38 0.89 -2.28 21.89
N PHE A 39 1.34 -3.04 20.88
CA PHE A 39 2.17 -2.54 19.80
C PHE A 39 1.45 -1.48 18.97
N ILE A 40 0.21 -1.73 18.56
CA ILE A 40 -0.60 -0.76 17.81
C ILE A 40 -0.72 0.55 18.58
N ASP A 41 -1.02 0.53 19.88
CA ASP A 41 -1.21 1.74 20.67
C ASP A 41 0.11 2.50 20.90
N ALA A 42 1.19 1.76 21.15
CA ALA A 42 2.52 2.31 21.40
C ALA A 42 3.28 2.72 20.13
N PHE A 43 2.86 2.27 18.94
CA PHE A 43 3.61 2.49 17.70
C PHE A 43 3.91 3.96 17.46
N ARG A 44 5.18 4.24 17.19
CA ARG A 44 5.73 5.50 16.71
C ARG A 44 6.81 5.16 15.69
N ASP A 45 6.97 6.00 14.68
CA ASP A 45 8.13 5.90 13.78
C ASP A 45 9.41 6.38 14.50
N GLU A 46 10.53 6.33 13.78
CA GLU A 46 11.87 6.71 14.25
C GLU A 46 11.97 8.19 14.66
N GLN A 47 11.06 9.03 14.15
CA GLN A 47 10.98 10.45 14.49
C GLN A 47 10.01 10.71 15.66
N GLY A 48 9.39 9.65 16.20
CA GLY A 48 8.40 9.74 17.27
C GLY A 48 7.02 10.15 16.77
N HIS A 49 6.78 10.16 15.46
CA HIS A 49 5.49 10.53 14.90
C HIS A 49 4.47 9.39 15.03
N ARG A 50 3.20 9.79 15.18
CA ARG A 50 2.03 8.92 15.07
C ARG A 50 1.04 9.55 14.11
N ARG A 51 0.83 8.92 12.96
CA ARG A 51 -0.15 9.33 11.97
C ARG A 51 -1.49 8.68 12.28
N GLU A 52 -2.57 9.29 11.80
CA GLU A 52 -3.90 8.72 11.95
C GLU A 52 -4.05 7.37 11.22
N ILE A 53 -3.38 7.24 10.07
CA ILE A 53 -3.38 6.05 9.22
C ILE A 53 -2.55 4.88 9.81
N ASP A 54 -1.65 5.14 10.75
CA ASP A 54 -0.81 4.08 11.35
C ASP A 54 -1.67 3.02 12.02
N ARG A 55 -2.67 3.42 12.83
CA ARG A 55 -3.54 2.48 13.55
C ARG A 55 -4.25 1.49 12.61
N PRO A 56 -5.02 1.92 11.59
CA PRO A 56 -5.77 0.98 10.76
C PRO A 56 -4.86 0.12 9.88
N VAL A 57 -3.72 0.64 9.40
CA VAL A 57 -2.72 -0.17 8.67
C VAL A 57 -2.17 -1.29 9.57
N LEU A 58 -1.77 -0.96 10.80
CA LEU A 58 -1.24 -1.96 11.74
C LEU A 58 -2.31 -2.96 12.18
N MET A 59 -3.55 -2.51 12.39
CA MET A 59 -4.67 -3.41 12.67
C MET A 59 -4.89 -4.39 11.52
N HIS A 60 -4.86 -3.94 10.27
CA HIS A 60 -4.93 -4.81 9.09
C HIS A 60 -3.80 -5.84 9.09
N LEU A 61 -2.55 -5.39 9.25
CA LEU A 61 -1.36 -6.24 9.20
C LEU A 61 -1.32 -7.31 10.31
N LEU A 62 -1.86 -7.01 11.49
CA LEU A 62 -1.94 -7.91 12.64
C LEU A 62 -3.25 -8.71 12.69
N GLY A 63 -4.16 -8.51 11.73
CA GLY A 63 -5.48 -9.14 11.73
C GLY A 63 -6.37 -8.71 12.92
N ALA A 64 -6.04 -7.60 13.57
CA ALA A 64 -6.80 -7.06 14.68
C ALA A 64 -8.08 -6.38 14.17
N ARG A 65 -9.16 -6.48 14.95
CA ARG A 65 -10.45 -5.84 14.67
C ARG A 65 -10.88 -5.00 15.85
N GLY A 66 -11.61 -3.93 15.57
CA GLY A 66 -12.16 -3.07 16.61
C GLY A 66 -12.55 -1.71 16.05
N ALA A 67 -13.59 -1.12 16.64
CA ALA A 67 -13.92 0.27 16.38
C ALA A 67 -12.98 1.17 17.18
N TYR A 68 -12.57 2.30 16.59
CA TYR A 68 -11.87 3.35 17.30
C TYR A 68 -12.40 4.71 16.84
N ALA A 69 -12.45 5.67 17.77
CA ALA A 69 -13.06 6.96 17.52
C ALA A 69 -12.37 7.69 16.34
N PRO A 70 -13.12 8.20 15.36
CA PRO A 70 -12.56 9.08 14.34
C PRO A 70 -12.16 10.42 14.93
N LEU A 71 -11.09 11.00 14.37
CA LEU A 71 -10.88 12.44 14.40
C LEU A 71 -11.65 13.01 13.20
N ASP A 72 -12.42 14.08 13.41
CA ASP A 72 -13.24 14.72 12.38
C ASP A 72 -12.54 16.03 11.94
N PRO A 73 -12.30 16.26 10.64
CA PRO A 73 -12.60 15.41 9.48
C PRO A 73 -11.59 14.28 9.22
N VAL A 74 -12.09 13.10 8.81
CA VAL A 74 -11.27 11.94 8.42
C VAL A 74 -10.85 12.07 6.95
N SER A 75 -9.55 11.98 6.68
CA SER A 75 -9.02 11.93 5.30
C SER A 75 -9.47 10.63 4.57
N PRO A 76 -9.62 10.65 3.23
CA PRO A 76 -10.20 9.53 2.50
C PRO A 76 -9.39 8.23 2.60
N ASP A 77 -8.07 8.31 2.67
CA ASP A 77 -7.15 7.20 2.89
C ASP A 77 -7.37 6.54 4.27
N VAL A 78 -7.47 7.34 5.33
CA VAL A 78 -7.77 6.86 6.68
C VAL A 78 -9.14 6.18 6.72
N ALA A 79 -10.14 6.74 6.03
CA ALA A 79 -11.48 6.15 5.96
C ALA A 79 -11.49 4.78 5.26
N LEU A 80 -10.76 4.63 4.14
CA LEU A 80 -10.63 3.33 3.45
C LEU A 80 -9.92 2.30 4.33
N TRP A 81 -8.78 2.66 4.93
CA TRP A 81 -8.04 1.76 5.80
C TRP A 81 -8.86 1.32 7.02
N ARG A 82 -9.65 2.22 7.62
CA ARG A 82 -10.65 1.85 8.65
C ARG A 82 -11.64 0.83 8.13
N GLY A 83 -12.23 1.09 6.96
CA GLY A 83 -13.19 0.20 6.32
C GLY A 83 -12.66 -1.22 6.09
N ILE A 84 -11.35 -1.40 5.86
CA ILE A 84 -10.74 -2.74 5.73
C ILE A 84 -10.81 -3.49 7.06
N THR A 85 -10.65 -2.79 8.18
CA THR A 85 -10.57 -3.38 9.54
C THR A 85 -11.93 -3.54 10.22
N ASP A 86 -12.84 -2.59 10.04
CA ASP A 86 -14.15 -2.57 10.70
C ASP A 86 -15.32 -2.98 9.77
N GLY A 87 -15.10 -3.02 8.46
CA GLY A 87 -16.09 -3.41 7.46
C GLY A 87 -17.17 -2.36 7.17
N VAL A 88 -17.10 -1.15 7.74
CA VAL A 88 -18.18 -0.15 7.67
C VAL A 88 -17.67 1.24 7.28
N SER A 89 -16.57 1.73 7.87
CA SER A 89 -16.16 3.14 7.78
C SER A 89 -15.74 3.61 6.37
N GLY A 90 -15.40 2.67 5.48
CA GLY A 90 -14.85 2.97 4.15
C GLY A 90 -15.88 3.17 3.04
N ASP A 91 -17.15 2.84 3.24
CA ASP A 91 -18.13 2.73 2.15
C ASP A 91 -18.38 4.06 1.43
N ALA A 92 -18.44 5.17 2.16
CA ALA A 92 -18.64 6.50 1.58
C ALA A 92 -17.43 6.96 0.76
N ALA A 93 -16.21 6.75 1.28
CA ALA A 93 -14.98 7.08 0.57
C ALA A 93 -14.82 6.23 -0.69
N LEU A 94 -15.06 4.92 -0.57
CA LEU A 94 -15.04 3.99 -1.69
C LEU A 94 -16.05 4.38 -2.77
N SER A 95 -17.31 4.65 -2.38
CA SER A 95 -18.36 5.07 -3.31
C SER A 95 -17.97 6.33 -4.08
N ARG A 96 -17.39 7.33 -3.39
CA ARG A 96 -16.93 8.57 -4.02
C ARG A 96 -15.85 8.29 -5.07
N MET A 97 -14.85 7.48 -4.76
CA MET A 97 -13.76 7.16 -5.70
C MET A 97 -14.25 6.40 -6.95
N LEU A 98 -15.31 5.59 -6.79
CA LEU A 98 -15.93 4.83 -7.87
C LEU A 98 -16.84 5.68 -8.77
N THR A 99 -17.18 6.92 -8.38
CA THR A 99 -17.97 7.82 -9.26
C THR A 99 -17.18 8.27 -10.50
N ARG A 100 -15.85 8.25 -10.43
CA ARG A 100 -14.96 8.61 -11.53
C ARG A 100 -14.50 7.36 -12.26
N ARG A 101 -14.45 7.43 -13.60
CA ARG A 101 -13.96 6.31 -14.43
C ARG A 101 -12.44 6.33 -14.61
N ASP A 102 -11.83 7.51 -14.61
CA ASP A 102 -10.40 7.70 -14.86
C ASP A 102 -9.88 8.86 -14.01
N GLY A 103 -8.56 9.06 -14.01
CA GLY A 103 -7.90 10.11 -13.26
C GLY A 103 -7.58 9.75 -11.80
N PRO A 104 -7.33 10.76 -10.95
CA PRO A 104 -7.06 10.55 -9.54
C PRO A 104 -8.34 10.10 -8.78
N LEU A 105 -8.14 9.25 -7.78
CA LEU A 105 -9.07 8.77 -6.76
C LEU A 105 -9.61 9.91 -5.91
N THR A 106 -8.75 10.87 -5.53
CA THR A 106 -9.10 12.02 -4.71
C THR A 106 -9.13 13.31 -5.52
N GLU A 107 -9.82 14.32 -5.01
CA GLU A 107 -9.86 15.64 -5.62
C GLU A 107 -8.67 16.47 -5.13
N PHE A 108 -7.94 17.09 -6.05
CA PHE A 108 -6.88 18.03 -5.69
C PHE A 108 -7.50 19.31 -5.13
N ALA A 109 -7.10 19.68 -3.92
CA ALA A 109 -7.47 20.94 -3.29
C ALA A 109 -6.33 21.95 -3.51
N PRO A 110 -6.57 23.15 -4.09
CA PRO A 110 -5.51 24.12 -4.41
C PRO A 110 -4.70 24.62 -3.21
N ASP A 111 -5.23 24.49 -2.01
CA ASP A 111 -4.61 24.88 -0.74
C ASP A 111 -3.82 23.73 -0.07
N LEU A 112 -3.88 22.51 -0.63
CA LEU A 112 -3.12 21.36 -0.16
C LEU A 112 -1.79 21.26 -0.90
N ALA A 113 -0.71 21.05 -0.15
CA ALA A 113 0.60 20.76 -0.75
C ALA A 113 0.51 19.51 -1.64
N ILE A 114 1.13 19.56 -2.82
CA ILE A 114 1.03 18.50 -3.82
C ILE A 114 1.55 17.16 -3.27
N GLU A 115 2.55 17.21 -2.40
CA GLU A 115 3.15 16.07 -1.73
C GLU A 115 2.15 15.38 -0.79
N ILE A 116 1.38 16.17 -0.01
CA ILE A 116 0.36 15.63 0.91
C ILE A 116 -0.79 15.02 0.12
N TRP A 117 -1.22 15.71 -0.95
CA TRP A 117 -2.26 15.18 -1.83
C TRP A 117 -1.81 13.87 -2.47
N THR A 118 -0.57 13.80 -2.97
CA THR A 118 -0.07 12.60 -3.63
C THR A 118 0.16 11.46 -2.63
N GLU A 119 0.59 11.74 -1.39
CA GLU A 119 0.61 10.74 -0.31
C GLU A 119 -0.77 10.14 -0.09
N THR A 120 -1.77 11.00 0.08
CA THR A 120 -3.16 10.62 0.31
C THR A 120 -3.67 9.76 -0.83
N GLU A 121 -3.36 10.16 -2.06
CA GLU A 121 -3.74 9.47 -3.28
C GLU A 121 -3.12 8.06 -3.37
N LEU A 122 -1.82 7.92 -3.13
CA LEU A 122 -1.13 6.64 -3.11
C LEU A 122 -1.58 5.74 -1.95
N ALA A 123 -1.85 6.32 -0.77
CA ALA A 123 -2.40 5.59 0.38
C ALA A 123 -3.81 5.08 0.09
N CYS A 124 -4.65 5.86 -0.60
CA CYS A 124 -5.94 5.42 -1.11
C CYS A 124 -5.79 4.28 -2.13
N LEU A 125 -4.85 4.39 -3.08
CA LEU A 125 -4.58 3.35 -4.07
C LEU A 125 -4.14 2.03 -3.41
N HIS A 126 -3.32 2.12 -2.36
CA HIS A 126 -2.90 0.97 -1.57
C HIS A 126 -4.10 0.32 -0.89
N ALA A 127 -4.92 1.08 -0.17
CA ALA A 127 -6.12 0.56 0.48
C ALA A 127 -7.10 -0.05 -0.52
N LEU A 128 -7.33 0.61 -1.66
CA LEU A 128 -8.25 0.16 -2.70
C LEU A 128 -7.88 -1.23 -3.25
N SER A 129 -6.59 -1.57 -3.26
CA SER A 129 -6.11 -2.89 -3.71
C SER A 129 -6.64 -4.06 -2.85
N HIS A 130 -7.04 -3.80 -1.60
CA HIS A 130 -7.65 -4.80 -0.71
C HIS A 130 -9.15 -4.96 -0.92
N TYR A 131 -9.76 -4.11 -1.76
CA TYR A 131 -11.16 -4.23 -2.20
C TYR A 131 -11.27 -4.78 -3.64
N ALA A 132 -10.15 -5.18 -4.24
CA ALA A 132 -10.05 -5.50 -5.67
C ALA A 132 -10.78 -6.79 -6.10
N ASP A 133 -11.33 -7.57 -5.17
CA ASP A 133 -12.25 -8.67 -5.48
C ASP A 133 -13.58 -8.16 -6.08
N ARG A 134 -13.91 -6.88 -5.87
CA ARG A 134 -15.06 -6.23 -6.48
C ARG A 134 -14.68 -5.75 -7.89
N PRO A 135 -15.35 -6.20 -8.98
CA PRO A 135 -14.93 -5.88 -10.35
C PRO A 135 -14.79 -4.38 -10.65
N ALA A 136 -15.76 -3.56 -10.20
CA ALA A 136 -15.71 -2.11 -10.38
C ALA A 136 -14.52 -1.45 -9.66
N VAL A 137 -14.14 -1.99 -8.50
CA VAL A 137 -12.98 -1.52 -7.74
C VAL A 137 -11.69 -1.90 -8.45
N ASN A 138 -11.60 -3.13 -8.96
CA ASN A 138 -10.45 -3.59 -9.72
C ASN A 138 -10.21 -2.74 -10.99
N GLU A 139 -11.29 -2.44 -11.72
CA GLU A 139 -11.22 -1.55 -12.89
C GLU A 139 -10.73 -0.16 -12.50
N ARG A 140 -11.28 0.41 -11.41
CA ARG A 140 -10.88 1.72 -10.90
C ARG A 140 -9.43 1.75 -10.44
N LEU A 141 -8.98 0.72 -9.72
CA LEU A 141 -7.59 0.54 -9.26
C LEU A 141 -6.62 0.56 -10.45
N ARG A 142 -6.93 -0.22 -11.49
CA ARG A 142 -6.11 -0.28 -12.71
C ARG A 142 -6.08 1.05 -13.44
N ALA A 143 -7.21 1.77 -13.51
CA ALA A 143 -7.26 3.10 -14.10
C ALA A 143 -6.43 4.12 -13.32
N ALA A 144 -6.58 4.17 -11.99
CA ALA A 144 -5.79 5.06 -11.12
C ALA A 144 -4.28 4.78 -11.26
N ALA A 145 -3.86 3.51 -11.21
CA ALA A 145 -2.45 3.15 -11.35
C ALA A 145 -1.86 3.61 -12.70
N ARG A 146 -2.60 3.48 -13.81
CA ARG A 146 -2.14 4.00 -15.11
C ARG A 146 -2.03 5.52 -15.11
N TRP A 147 -3.01 6.20 -14.52
CA TRP A 147 -2.99 7.65 -14.40
C TRP A 147 -1.79 8.13 -13.56
N HIS A 148 -1.48 7.45 -12.45
CA HIS A 148 -0.28 7.75 -11.65
C HIS A 148 1.01 7.63 -12.46
N VAL A 149 1.17 6.56 -13.23
CA VAL A 149 2.38 6.38 -14.05
C VAL A 149 2.50 7.47 -15.10
N ALA A 150 1.38 7.88 -15.71
CA ALA A 150 1.37 8.89 -16.76
C ALA A 150 1.57 10.32 -16.25
N GLU A 151 0.97 10.66 -15.10
CA GLU A 151 0.83 12.06 -14.68
C GLU A 151 1.65 12.42 -13.44
N LEU A 152 2.09 11.43 -12.65
CA LEU A 152 2.80 11.67 -11.40
C LEU A 152 4.19 11.05 -11.42
N GLN A 153 5.18 11.88 -11.14
CA GLN A 153 6.53 11.40 -10.92
C GLN A 153 6.63 10.79 -9.51
N PRO A 154 7.22 9.60 -9.36
CA PRO A 154 7.33 8.91 -8.08
C PRO A 154 8.30 9.59 -7.09
N ASP A 155 9.08 10.58 -7.54
CA ASP A 155 9.96 11.41 -6.71
C ASP A 155 9.23 12.55 -5.97
N ASN A 156 8.02 12.90 -6.42
CA ASN A 156 7.25 14.02 -5.87
C ASN A 156 6.39 13.66 -4.65
N ALA A 157 6.44 12.42 -4.16
CA ALA A 157 5.38 11.92 -3.30
C ALA A 157 5.87 10.89 -2.29
N THR A 158 6.50 11.43 -1.25
CA THR A 158 6.60 10.84 0.09
C THR A 158 7.63 9.74 0.23
N ASN A 159 8.34 9.77 1.36
CA ASN A 159 9.33 8.75 1.69
C ASN A 159 8.68 7.42 2.11
N HIS A 160 7.48 7.11 1.60
CA HIS A 160 6.70 5.91 1.93
C HIS A 160 6.37 5.13 0.65
N PRO A 161 6.52 3.79 0.63
CA PRO A 161 6.37 2.97 -0.57
C PRO A 161 4.90 2.57 -0.85
N TRP A 162 3.98 3.50 -0.63
CA TRP A 162 2.54 3.30 -0.80
C TRP A 162 2.21 2.72 -2.17
N ALA A 163 1.38 1.68 -2.19
CA ALA A 163 0.88 1.02 -3.40
C ALA A 163 1.96 0.47 -4.36
N SER A 164 3.22 0.33 -3.93
CA SER A 164 4.30 -0.20 -4.78
C SER A 164 3.94 -1.55 -5.43
N HIS A 165 3.22 -2.43 -4.73
CA HIS A 165 2.71 -3.70 -5.28
C HIS A 165 1.70 -3.54 -6.41
N VAL A 166 0.90 -2.47 -6.43
CA VAL A 166 -0.08 -2.21 -7.49
C VAL A 166 0.64 -1.93 -8.81
N PHE A 167 1.74 -1.17 -8.75
CA PHE A 167 2.56 -0.88 -9.92
C PHE A 167 3.38 -2.10 -10.38
N VAL A 168 3.87 -2.92 -9.44
CA VAL A 168 4.46 -4.25 -9.76
C VAL A 168 3.45 -5.14 -10.49
N ALA A 169 2.21 -5.23 -9.98
CA ALA A 169 1.16 -6.01 -10.62
C ALA A 169 0.83 -5.49 -12.02
N ALA A 170 0.75 -4.17 -12.20
CA ALA A 170 0.54 -3.53 -13.49
C ALA A 170 1.66 -3.88 -14.50
N TRP A 171 2.92 -3.87 -14.07
CA TRP A 171 4.03 -4.31 -14.90
C TRP A 171 3.87 -5.77 -15.30
N ILE A 172 3.63 -6.67 -14.34
CA ILE A 172 3.59 -8.12 -14.60
C ILE A 172 2.41 -8.48 -15.51
N GLU A 173 1.25 -7.84 -15.33
CA GLU A 173 0.08 -8.07 -16.17
C GLU A 173 0.26 -7.56 -17.61
N ARG A 174 0.94 -6.42 -17.81
CA ARG A 174 0.92 -5.68 -19.09
C ARG A 174 2.26 -5.49 -19.77
N GLY A 175 3.36 -5.86 -19.14
CA GLY A 175 4.71 -5.55 -19.60
C GLY A 175 5.06 -4.05 -19.51
N ASP A 176 4.34 -3.29 -18.68
CA ASP A 176 4.51 -1.84 -18.53
C ASP A 176 5.80 -1.51 -17.76
N ALA A 177 6.84 -1.08 -18.50
CA ALA A 177 8.15 -0.76 -17.93
C ALA A 177 8.14 0.52 -17.08
N GLU A 178 7.24 1.46 -17.36
CA GLU A 178 7.11 2.69 -16.57
C GLU A 178 6.49 2.38 -15.21
N ALA A 179 5.48 1.50 -15.16
CA ALA A 179 4.93 1.01 -13.90
C ALA A 179 6.00 0.32 -13.03
N ARG A 180 6.89 -0.46 -13.65
CA ARG A 180 8.04 -1.04 -12.95
C ARG A 180 8.95 0.03 -12.36
N LEU A 181 9.37 1.01 -13.16
CA LEU A 181 10.24 2.10 -12.71
C LEU A 181 9.58 2.91 -11.60
N HIS A 182 8.27 3.12 -11.69
CA HIS A 182 7.48 3.78 -10.66
C HIS A 182 7.54 3.01 -9.33
N ALA A 183 7.32 1.69 -9.35
CA ALA A 183 7.45 0.84 -8.17
C ALA A 183 8.87 0.86 -7.56
N GLU A 184 9.90 0.73 -8.41
CA GLU A 184 11.31 0.77 -7.99
C GLU A 184 11.63 2.09 -7.31
N THR A 185 11.15 3.21 -7.86
CA THR A 185 11.41 4.54 -7.31
C THR A 185 10.74 4.75 -5.95
N LEU A 186 9.48 4.34 -5.78
CA LEU A 186 8.79 4.41 -4.48
C LEU A 186 9.54 3.62 -3.38
N ILE A 187 10.07 2.45 -3.73
CA ILE A 187 10.83 1.60 -2.79
C ILE A 187 12.19 2.22 -2.45
N GLU A 188 12.90 2.78 -3.43
CA GLU A 188 14.19 3.43 -3.17
C GLU A 188 14.04 4.75 -2.42
N ASN A 189 13.00 5.54 -2.69
CA ASN A 189 12.71 6.79 -1.96
C ASN A 189 12.48 6.53 -0.47
N ALA A 190 11.78 5.44 -0.13
CA ALA A 190 11.59 5.04 1.27
C ALA A 190 12.90 4.71 2.01
N ARG A 191 14.02 4.55 1.29
CA ARG A 191 15.32 4.14 1.82
C ARG A 191 16.39 5.22 1.68
N VAL A 192 16.12 6.30 0.95
CA VAL A 192 17.17 7.26 0.52
C VAL A 192 17.87 7.94 1.70
N ALA A 193 17.15 8.19 2.79
CA ALA A 193 17.69 8.93 3.93
C ALA A 193 18.61 8.08 4.84
N THR A 194 18.32 6.79 5.02
CA THR A 194 18.93 5.92 6.04
C THR A 194 19.53 4.63 5.48
N GLY A 195 19.34 4.35 4.19
CA GLY A 195 19.76 3.12 3.52
C GLY A 195 18.81 1.93 3.70
N HIS A 196 17.84 2.04 4.61
CA HIS A 196 16.80 1.06 4.93
C HIS A 196 15.45 1.79 5.09
N PRO A 197 14.29 1.11 4.95
CA PRO A 197 13.02 1.76 5.21
C PRO A 197 12.91 2.16 6.69
N ASP A 198 12.18 3.23 6.97
CA ASP A 198 11.68 3.50 8.32
C ASP A 198 10.64 2.43 8.74
N ARG A 199 10.26 2.41 10.02
CA ARG A 199 9.32 1.41 10.57
C ARG A 199 7.97 1.40 9.88
N PHE A 200 7.42 2.55 9.55
CA PHE A 200 6.12 2.63 8.89
C PHE A 200 6.24 2.18 7.43
N SER A 201 7.27 2.64 6.71
CA SER A 201 7.63 2.17 5.37
C SER A 201 7.81 0.65 5.31
N ALA A 202 8.48 0.05 6.31
CA ALA A 202 8.64 -1.40 6.42
C ALA A 202 7.29 -2.12 6.58
N CYS A 203 6.35 -1.55 7.36
CA CYS A 203 4.99 -2.09 7.47
C CYS A 203 4.29 -2.10 6.10
N LEU A 204 4.41 -1.02 5.32
CA LEU A 204 3.82 -0.93 3.98
C LEU A 204 4.44 -1.93 3.01
N MET A 205 5.76 -2.09 3.02
CA MET A 205 6.44 -3.10 2.20
C MET A 205 6.01 -4.52 2.57
N LEU A 206 5.85 -4.82 3.86
CA LEU A 206 5.36 -6.13 4.33
C LEU A 206 3.93 -6.38 3.85
N ASP A 207 3.05 -5.38 3.91
CA ASP A 207 1.69 -5.51 3.38
C ASP A 207 1.69 -5.76 1.86
N SER A 208 2.47 -4.97 1.12
CA SER A 208 2.67 -5.11 -0.33
C SER A 208 3.19 -6.50 -0.71
N ALA A 209 4.15 -7.05 0.05
CA ALA A 209 4.66 -8.41 -0.17
C ALA A 209 3.58 -9.46 -0.01
N ARG A 210 2.84 -9.41 1.12
CA ARG A 210 1.73 -10.32 1.42
C ARG A 210 0.60 -10.21 0.38
N TRP A 211 0.35 -9.01 -0.13
CA TRP A 211 -0.63 -8.80 -1.20
C TRP A 211 -0.17 -9.48 -2.49
N LEU A 212 1.10 -9.31 -2.89
CA LEU A 212 1.67 -9.94 -4.08
C LEU A 212 1.61 -11.47 -3.97
N GLU A 213 1.94 -12.05 -2.82
CA GLU A 213 1.87 -13.50 -2.62
C GLU A 213 0.45 -14.07 -2.81
N ARG A 214 -0.58 -13.31 -2.42
CA ARG A 214 -1.98 -13.72 -2.56
C ARG A 214 -2.53 -13.54 -3.97
N HIS A 215 -2.13 -12.49 -4.68
CA HIS A 215 -2.79 -12.05 -5.93
C HIS A 215 -1.93 -12.22 -7.19
N ALA A 216 -0.66 -12.57 -7.03
CA ALA A 216 0.21 -12.93 -8.13
C ALA A 216 -0.40 -14.05 -8.99
N PRO A 217 -0.48 -13.88 -10.32
CA PRO A 217 -0.70 -15.01 -11.20
C PRO A 217 0.41 -16.02 -10.94
N ARG A 218 0.06 -17.25 -10.56
CA ARG A 218 1.03 -18.34 -10.50
C ARG A 218 1.61 -18.49 -11.91
N SER A 219 2.92 -18.30 -12.03
CA SER A 219 3.62 -18.39 -13.32
C SER A 219 3.19 -19.67 -14.03
N GLY A 220 2.84 -19.56 -15.32
CA GLY A 220 2.04 -20.51 -16.11
C GLY A 220 2.60 -21.92 -16.36
N ALA A 221 3.21 -22.56 -15.37
CA ALA A 221 3.46 -24.00 -15.39
C ALA A 221 2.16 -24.83 -15.33
N ASP A 222 1.04 -24.24 -14.92
CA ASP A 222 -0.28 -24.90 -14.83
C ASP A 222 -1.21 -24.64 -16.04
N LEU A 223 -0.77 -23.91 -17.08
CA LEU A 223 -1.57 -23.68 -18.30
C LEU A 223 -1.32 -24.72 -19.41
N GLY A 224 -0.65 -25.83 -19.09
CA GLY A 224 -0.18 -26.86 -20.03
C GLY A 224 -0.95 -28.18 -20.04
N SER A 225 -2.16 -28.26 -19.49
CA SER A 225 -2.95 -29.50 -19.54
C SER A 225 -4.45 -29.23 -19.52
N ALA A 226 -5.00 -28.95 -20.71
CA ALA A 226 -6.40 -29.18 -21.08
C ALA A 226 -6.46 -29.56 -22.56
#